data_AF-A0A968HWT2-F1
#
_entry.id   AF-A0A968HWT2-F1
#
_cell.length_a   1.000
_cell.length_b   1.000
_cell.length_c   1.000
_cell.angle_alpha   90.00
_cell.angle_beta   90.00
_cell.angle_gamma   90.00
#
_symmetry.space_group_name_H-M   'P 1'
#
loop_
_entity.id
_entity.type
_entity.pdbx_description
1 polymer ?
#
loop_
_entity_poly.entity_id
_entity_poly.type
_entity_poly.pdbx_seq_one_letter_code
_entity_poly.pdbx_strand_id
1 'polypeptide(L)'
;MEAEVGRICDSALELSVDEYMALDRLMGALLTGEVVAVPRKQFINVMEELVLSEAVARVAEIESSTDRVLDLGDIAAYALNRLPPLYATTEQGAVYQRDRALADLQPLIAQQVKEAIERSMDRPEFFPNRDTFGSAGKDNVLSQISALLKTYALNFEVKAES
;
A
#
# COMPACT_ATOMS: atom_id res chain seq x y z
N MET A 1 -33.00 26.17 -17.33
CA MET A 1 -31.75 26.11 -16.55
C MET A 1 -32.03 25.96 -15.05
N GLU A 2 -33.04 26.63 -14.48
CA GLU A 2 -33.38 26.45 -13.05
C GLU A 2 -34.08 25.10 -12.73
N ALA A 3 -34.90 24.57 -13.64
CA ALA A 3 -35.60 23.29 -13.45
C ALA A 3 -34.69 22.04 -13.56
N GLU A 4 -33.49 22.19 -14.15
CA GLU A 4 -32.49 21.11 -14.22
C GLU A 4 -31.66 21.06 -12.93
N VAL A 5 -31.32 22.24 -12.38
CA VAL A 5 -30.54 22.37 -11.14
C VAL A 5 -31.36 21.93 -9.93
N GLY A 6 -32.68 22.17 -9.91
CA GLY A 6 -33.57 21.66 -8.84
C GLY A 6 -33.62 20.13 -8.76
N ARG A 7 -33.62 19.43 -9.91
CA ARG A 7 -33.62 17.95 -9.93
C ARG A 7 -32.32 17.33 -9.43
N ILE A 8 -31.19 18.04 -9.54
CA ILE A 8 -29.89 17.59 -9.02
C ILE A 8 -29.83 17.75 -7.50
N CYS A 9 -30.54 18.74 -6.93
CA CYS A 9 -30.67 18.90 -5.48
C CYS A 9 -31.64 17.89 -4.84
N ASP A 10 -32.72 17.51 -5.53
CA ASP A 10 -33.68 16.51 -5.02
C ASP A 10 -33.16 15.06 -5.08
N SER A 11 -32.13 14.79 -5.90
CA SER A 11 -31.55 13.45 -6.07
C SER A 11 -30.34 13.16 -5.17
N ALA A 12 -29.85 14.16 -4.43
CA ALA A 12 -28.75 14.01 -3.49
C ALA A 12 -29.28 13.79 -2.06
N LEU A 13 -29.76 12.56 -1.82
CA LEU A 13 -29.96 11.95 -0.50
C LEU A 13 -30.92 12.69 0.46
N GLU A 14 -32.22 12.37 0.38
CA GLU A 14 -33.09 12.55 1.55
C GLU A 14 -32.57 11.66 2.69
N LEU A 15 -31.76 12.23 3.59
CA LEU A 15 -31.41 11.56 4.84
C LEU A 15 -32.69 11.27 5.62
N SER A 16 -32.82 10.06 6.14
CA SER A 16 -33.89 9.71 7.08
C SER A 16 -33.83 10.62 8.31
N VAL A 17 -34.96 10.77 9.01
CA VAL A 17 -35.04 11.59 10.24
C VAL A 17 -33.97 11.17 11.26
N ASP A 18 -33.69 9.87 11.35
CA ASP A 18 -32.67 9.31 12.23
C ASP A 18 -31.25 9.74 11.83
N GLU A 19 -30.95 9.78 10.54
CA GLU A 19 -29.65 10.23 10.03
C GLU A 19 -29.46 11.74 10.23
N TYR A 20 -30.51 12.55 10.07
CA TYR A 20 -30.48 13.98 10.40
C TYR A 20 -30.24 14.22 11.88
N MET A 21 -30.90 13.46 12.77
CA MET A 21 -30.69 13.56 14.22
C MET A 21 -29.28 13.11 14.63
N ALA A 22 -28.74 12.08 13.97
CA ALA A 22 -27.36 11.65 14.18
C ALA A 22 -26.36 12.72 13.73
N LEU A 23 -26.62 13.37 12.59
CA LEU A 23 -25.78 14.45 12.06
C LEU A 23 -25.80 15.69 12.97
N ASP A 24 -26.97 16.09 13.45
CA ASP A 24 -27.13 17.23 14.37
C ASP A 24 -26.41 16.98 15.71
N ARG A 25 -26.51 15.76 16.23
CA ARG A 25 -25.75 15.33 17.41
C ARG A 25 -24.25 15.38 17.19
N LEU A 26 -23.76 14.93 16.03
CA LEU A 26 -22.35 14.97 15.67
C LEU A 26 -21.86 16.42 15.54
N MET A 27 -22.65 17.28 14.88
CA MET A 27 -22.38 18.71 14.73
C MET A 27 -22.32 19.41 16.09
N GLY A 28 -23.26 19.12 17.00
CA GLY A 28 -23.25 19.61 18.37
C GLY A 28 -21.97 19.20 19.11
N ALA A 29 -21.57 17.94 19.03
CA ALA A 29 -20.36 17.42 19.68
C ALA A 29 -19.05 18.01 19.12
N LEU A 30 -19.02 18.39 17.83
CA LEU A 30 -17.90 19.11 17.22
C LEU A 30 -17.84 20.57 17.67
N LEU A 31 -18.99 21.24 17.81
CA LEU A 31 -19.07 22.65 18.23
C LEU A 31 -18.80 22.83 19.73
N THR A 32 -19.21 21.88 20.57
CA THR A 32 -18.93 21.90 22.02
C THR A 32 -17.50 21.47 22.34
N GLY A 33 -16.74 20.98 21.36
CA GLY A 33 -15.36 20.51 21.54
C GLY A 33 -15.27 19.16 22.28
N GLU A 34 -16.38 18.46 22.47
CA GLU A 34 -16.43 17.11 23.04
C GLU A 34 -15.74 16.10 22.10
N VAL A 35 -15.77 16.36 20.79
CA VAL A 35 -15.01 15.63 19.77
C VAL A 35 -13.91 16.54 19.22
N VAL A 36 -12.67 16.31 19.66
CA VAL A 36 -11.49 16.91 19.02
C VAL A 36 -11.20 16.12 17.75
N ALA A 37 -11.62 16.64 16.61
CA ALA A 37 -11.11 16.17 15.33
C ALA A 37 -9.63 16.53 15.27
N VAL A 38 -8.75 15.57 15.62
CA VAL A 38 -7.31 15.71 15.42
C VAL A 38 -7.10 16.07 13.95
N PRO A 39 -6.42 17.19 13.63
CA PRO A 39 -6.19 17.57 12.24
C PRO A 39 -5.49 16.39 11.54
N ARG A 40 -6.22 15.75 10.63
CA ARG A 40 -5.75 14.59 9.88
C ARG A 40 -4.58 14.99 9.00
N LYS A 41 -3.76 14.00 8.64
CA LYS A 41 -2.54 14.13 7.81
C LYS A 41 -2.69 15.25 6.77
N GLN A 42 -1.93 16.33 6.95
CA GLN A 42 -1.91 17.48 6.02
C GLN A 42 -1.11 17.19 4.74
N PHE A 43 -0.69 15.94 4.53
CA PHE A 43 0.06 15.53 3.35
C PHE A 43 -0.24 14.07 3.01
N ILE A 44 -0.31 13.78 1.71
CA ILE A 44 -0.49 12.43 1.16
C ILE A 44 0.55 12.16 0.08
N ASN A 45 1.04 10.92 -0.01
CA ASN A 45 1.86 10.48 -1.14
C ASN A 45 0.94 9.91 -2.22
N VAL A 46 0.82 10.61 -3.35
CA VAL A 46 -0.06 10.21 -4.45
C VAL A 46 0.40 8.90 -5.09
N MET A 47 1.69 8.55 -4.97
CA MET A 47 2.21 7.29 -5.51
C MET A 47 1.65 6.06 -4.78
N GLU A 48 1.22 6.18 -3.53
CA GLU A 48 0.65 5.04 -2.79
C GLU A 48 -0.57 4.48 -3.52
N GLU A 49 -1.51 5.35 -3.90
CA GLU A 49 -2.72 4.97 -4.62
C GLU A 49 -2.41 4.30 -5.96
N LEU A 50 -1.55 4.94 -6.78
CA LEU A 50 -1.21 4.45 -8.12
C LEU A 50 -0.50 3.09 -8.09
N VAL A 51 0.44 2.92 -7.16
CA VAL A 51 1.18 1.66 -7.00
C VAL A 51 0.27 0.57 -6.45
N LEU A 52 -0.62 0.88 -5.49
CA LEU A 52 -1.58 -0.07 -4.96
C LEU A 52 -2.54 -0.55 -6.06
N SER A 53 -3.08 0.35 -6.87
CA SER A 53 -3.97 -0.02 -7.97
C SER A 53 -3.28 -0.92 -8.99
N GLU A 54 -2.06 -0.60 -9.41
CA GLU A 54 -1.29 -1.44 -10.34
C GLU A 54 -0.94 -2.80 -9.71
N ALA A 55 -0.48 -2.81 -8.45
CA ALA A 55 -0.12 -4.05 -7.76
C ALA A 55 -1.32 -4.98 -7.57
N VAL A 56 -2.48 -4.46 -7.19
CA VAL A 56 -3.72 -5.25 -7.09
C VAL A 56 -4.09 -5.86 -8.43
N ALA A 57 -4.05 -5.08 -9.51
CA ALA A 57 -4.38 -5.57 -10.85
C ALA A 57 -3.44 -6.71 -11.29
N ARG A 58 -2.14 -6.54 -11.07
CA ARG A 58 -1.12 -7.54 -11.44
C ARG A 58 -1.15 -8.79 -10.57
N VAL A 59 -1.32 -8.62 -9.25
CA VAL A 59 -1.42 -9.75 -8.33
C VAL A 59 -2.68 -10.56 -8.64
N ALA A 60 -3.83 -9.91 -8.86
CA ALA A 60 -5.06 -10.62 -9.22
C ALA A 60 -4.94 -11.42 -10.52
N GLU A 61 -4.25 -10.88 -11.53
CA GLU A 61 -3.94 -11.60 -12.77
C GLU A 61 -3.08 -12.85 -12.51
N ILE A 62 -2.08 -12.73 -11.64
CA ILE A 62 -1.14 -13.83 -11.33
C ILE A 62 -1.77 -14.87 -10.42
N GLU A 63 -2.51 -14.49 -9.39
CA GLU A 63 -3.22 -15.42 -8.51
C GLU A 63 -4.31 -16.19 -9.26
N SER A 64 -4.89 -15.58 -10.32
CA SER A 64 -5.84 -16.29 -11.19
C SER A 64 -5.18 -17.35 -12.08
N SER A 65 -3.88 -17.19 -12.38
CA SER A 65 -3.11 -18.10 -13.25
C SER A 65 -2.21 -19.06 -12.48
N THR A 66 -1.87 -18.72 -11.24
CA THR A 66 -0.96 -19.43 -10.35
C THR A 66 -1.63 -19.55 -8.99
N ASP A 67 -1.77 -20.75 -8.44
CA ASP A 67 -2.39 -21.03 -7.13
C ASP A 67 -1.48 -20.62 -5.94
N ARG A 68 -0.78 -19.49 -6.07
CA ARG A 68 0.12 -18.93 -5.06
C ARG A 68 -0.44 -17.61 -4.56
N VAL A 69 -0.51 -17.46 -3.25
CA VAL A 69 -0.90 -16.21 -2.58
C VAL A 69 0.30 -15.27 -2.51
N LEU A 70 0.16 -14.05 -3.03
CA LEU A 70 1.21 -13.04 -2.97
C LEU A 70 0.87 -11.97 -1.92
N ASP A 71 1.86 -11.56 -1.13
CA ASP A 71 1.67 -10.48 -0.17
C ASP A 71 1.73 -9.12 -0.87
N LEU A 72 0.54 -8.52 -1.06
CA LEU A 72 0.38 -7.18 -1.62
C LEU A 72 1.16 -6.12 -0.84
N GLY A 73 1.26 -6.25 0.48
CA GLY A 73 1.97 -5.30 1.35
C GLY A 73 3.46 -5.26 1.03
N ASP A 74 4.09 -6.43 0.92
CA ASP A 74 5.50 -6.58 0.58
C ASP A 74 5.81 -6.08 -0.84
N ILE A 75 4.93 -6.38 -1.80
CA ILE A 75 5.03 -5.91 -3.18
C ILE A 75 4.94 -4.39 -3.26
N ALA A 76 3.93 -3.80 -2.63
CA ALA A 76 3.72 -2.36 -2.62
C ALA A 76 4.87 -1.64 -1.90
N ALA A 77 5.33 -2.17 -0.76
CA ALA A 77 6.47 -1.60 -0.03
C ALA A 77 7.76 -1.65 -0.85
N TYR A 78 8.02 -2.75 -1.57
CA TYR A 78 9.19 -2.84 -2.43
C TYR A 78 9.16 -1.81 -3.56
N ALA A 79 8.01 -1.66 -4.24
CA ALA A 79 7.84 -0.70 -5.33
C ALA A 79 7.93 0.75 -4.84
N LEU A 80 7.21 1.10 -3.76
CA LEU A 80 7.19 2.47 -3.22
C LEU A 80 8.57 2.95 -2.74
N ASN A 81 9.39 2.06 -2.20
CA ASN A 81 10.75 2.40 -1.76
C ASN A 81 11.73 2.70 -2.92
N ARG A 82 11.30 2.49 -4.17
CA ARG A 82 12.12 2.68 -5.39
C ARG A 82 11.58 3.75 -6.32
N LEU A 83 10.38 4.25 -6.04
CA LEU A 83 9.73 5.27 -6.83
C LEU A 83 9.93 6.64 -6.15
N PRO A 84 10.04 7.72 -6.93
CA PRO A 84 10.10 9.07 -6.37
C PRO A 84 8.79 9.38 -5.63
N PRO A 85 8.83 9.84 -4.36
CA PRO A 85 7.63 10.17 -3.61
C PRO A 85 6.99 11.46 -4.15
N LEU A 86 5.66 11.48 -4.28
CA LEU A 86 4.89 12.63 -4.74
C LEU A 86 3.93 13.10 -3.65
N TYR A 87 4.43 13.98 -2.78
CA TYR A 87 3.61 14.53 -1.71
C TYR A 87 2.75 15.71 -2.17
N ALA A 88 1.52 15.76 -1.69
CA ALA A 88 0.60 16.88 -1.85
C ALA A 88 -0.10 17.21 -0.53
N THR A 89 -0.30 18.50 -0.27
CA THR A 89 -0.99 19.02 0.93
C THR A 89 -2.40 19.55 0.66
N THR A 90 -2.76 19.65 -0.62
CA THR A 90 -4.08 20.08 -1.09
C THR A 90 -4.64 19.05 -2.06
N GLU A 91 -5.97 18.98 -2.15
CA GLU A 91 -6.64 18.07 -3.09
C GLU A 91 -6.28 18.40 -4.55
N GLN A 92 -6.26 19.68 -4.92
CA GLN A 92 -5.86 20.13 -6.26
C GLN A 92 -4.41 19.73 -6.58
N GLY A 93 -3.50 19.86 -5.61
CA GLY A 93 -2.11 19.42 -5.75
C GLY A 93 -2.00 17.91 -5.92
N ALA A 94 -2.85 17.13 -5.24
CA ALA A 94 -2.88 15.68 -5.38
C ALA A 94 -3.33 15.25 -6.78
N VAL A 95 -4.38 15.88 -7.32
CA VAL A 95 -4.86 15.63 -8.68
C VAL A 95 -3.79 15.96 -9.71
N TYR A 96 -3.16 17.14 -9.61
CA TYR A 96 -2.08 17.52 -10.53
C TYR A 96 -0.91 16.53 -10.50
N GLN A 97 -0.49 16.10 -9.31
CA GLN A 97 0.59 15.14 -9.15
C GLN A 97 0.20 13.75 -9.67
N ARG A 98 -1.08 13.36 -9.54
CA ARG A 98 -1.61 12.11 -10.10
C ARG A 98 -1.55 12.13 -11.61
N ASP A 99 -2.07 13.17 -12.25
CA ASP A 99 -2.11 13.30 -13.70
C ASP A 99 -0.69 13.31 -14.29
N ARG A 100 0.22 14.02 -13.63
CA ARG A 100 1.65 14.00 -13.99
C ARG A 100 2.28 12.62 -13.84
N ALA A 101 2.00 11.91 -12.75
CA ALA A 101 2.52 10.56 -12.54
C ALA A 101 1.99 9.58 -13.58
N LEU A 102 0.72 9.69 -13.98
CA LEU A 102 0.12 8.88 -15.04
C LEU A 102 0.77 9.16 -16.40
N ALA A 103 1.13 10.41 -16.69
CA ALA A 103 1.78 10.78 -17.94
C ALA A 103 3.25 10.33 -18.00
N ASP A 104 4.01 10.55 -16.93
CA ASP A 104 5.49 10.43 -16.95
C ASP A 104 6.01 9.16 -16.28
N LEU A 105 5.32 8.66 -15.24
CA LEU A 105 5.84 7.64 -14.32
C LEU A 105 5.11 6.30 -14.42
N GLN A 106 3.98 6.21 -15.12
CA GLN A 106 3.26 4.94 -15.34
C GLN A 106 4.15 3.78 -15.81
N PRO A 107 5.05 3.93 -16.82
CA PRO A 107 5.91 2.82 -17.24
C PRO A 107 6.88 2.40 -16.13
N LEU A 108 7.36 3.36 -15.33
CA LEU A 108 8.27 3.08 -14.22
C LEU A 108 7.54 2.36 -13.07
N ILE A 109 6.30 2.77 -12.76
CA ILE A 109 5.44 2.10 -11.77
C ILE A 109 5.24 0.64 -12.17
N ALA A 110 4.81 0.40 -13.41
CA ALA A 110 4.57 -0.95 -13.92
C ALA A 110 5.84 -1.82 -13.85
N GLN A 111 7.00 -1.26 -14.19
CA GLN A 111 8.28 -1.95 -14.08
C GLN A 111 8.60 -2.32 -12.62
N GLN A 112 8.50 -1.38 -11.69
CA GLN A 112 8.84 -1.63 -10.29
C GLN A 112 7.89 -2.64 -9.63
N VAL A 113 6.60 -2.60 -9.97
CA VAL A 113 5.61 -3.59 -9.50
C VAL A 113 5.92 -4.98 -10.08
N LYS A 114 6.30 -5.07 -11.36
CA LYS A 114 6.71 -6.33 -11.98
C LYS A 114 7.95 -6.93 -11.29
N GLU A 115 8.99 -6.12 -11.08
CA GLU A 115 10.21 -6.55 -10.37
C GLU A 115 9.90 -6.99 -8.93
N ALA A 116 8.95 -6.32 -8.27
CA ALA A 116 8.49 -6.68 -6.93
C ALA A 116 7.86 -8.08 -6.89
N ILE A 117 6.99 -8.36 -7.85
CA ILE A 117 6.31 -9.65 -7.99
C ILE A 117 7.32 -10.76 -8.28
N GLU A 118 8.19 -10.59 -9.28
CA GLU A 118 9.21 -11.58 -9.64
C GLU A 118 10.06 -11.95 -8.43
N ARG A 119 10.49 -10.93 -7.67
CA ARG A 119 11.25 -11.14 -6.43
C ARG A 119 10.43 -11.84 -5.34
N SER A 120 9.14 -11.54 -5.23
CA SER A 120 8.25 -12.20 -4.28
C SER A 120 8.06 -13.67 -4.61
N MET A 121 8.03 -14.04 -5.89
CA MET A 121 7.92 -15.42 -6.35
C MET A 121 9.21 -16.24 -6.18
N ASP A 122 10.36 -15.58 -6.32
CA ASP A 122 11.69 -16.17 -6.14
C ASP A 122 12.09 -16.33 -4.66
N ARG A 123 11.40 -15.65 -3.74
CA ARG A 123 11.69 -15.76 -2.30
C ARG A 123 11.21 -17.11 -1.75
N PRO A 124 12.08 -17.89 -1.08
CA PRO A 124 11.61 -19.00 -0.26
C PRO A 124 10.79 -18.46 0.93
N GLU A 125 9.69 -19.13 1.24
CA GLU A 125 8.82 -18.89 2.41
C GLU A 125 9.65 -18.68 3.67
N PHE A 126 9.75 -17.44 4.14
CA PHE A 126 10.52 -17.07 5.33
C PHE A 126 9.57 -17.01 6.52
N PHE A 127 9.42 -18.13 7.24
CA PHE A 127 8.71 -18.16 8.52
C PHE A 127 9.54 -17.48 9.62
N PRO A 128 8.89 -16.90 10.64
CA PRO A 128 9.27 -15.61 11.20
C PRO A 128 10.33 -15.78 12.28
N ASN A 129 11.46 -15.15 12.07
CA ASN A 129 12.03 -14.19 13.00
C ASN A 129 13.10 -13.43 12.21
N ARG A 130 12.83 -12.17 11.89
CA ARG A 130 13.91 -11.21 11.65
C ARG A 130 14.56 -10.96 13.01
N ASP A 131 15.29 -11.97 13.49
CA ASP A 131 16.18 -11.79 14.62
C ASP A 131 17.24 -10.79 14.16
N THR A 132 17.14 -9.57 14.66
CA THR A 132 18.18 -8.58 14.47
C THR A 132 19.47 -9.19 14.97
N PHE A 133 20.48 -9.29 14.10
CA PHE A 133 21.81 -9.73 14.48
C PHE A 133 22.26 -8.92 15.72
N GLY A 134 22.37 -9.59 16.87
CA GLY A 134 22.89 -9.00 18.10
C GLY A 134 21.92 -8.84 19.30
N SER A 135 20.63 -9.22 19.19
CA SER A 135 19.72 -9.11 20.36
C SER A 135 19.80 -10.30 21.34
N ALA A 136 20.22 -11.47 20.88
CA ALA A 136 20.55 -12.60 21.76
C ALA A 136 22.05 -12.60 22.04
N GLY A 137 22.41 -12.38 23.31
CA GLY A 137 23.71 -11.90 23.76
C GLY A 137 24.93 -12.70 23.30
N LYS A 138 26.03 -11.95 23.06
CA LYS A 138 27.48 -12.28 23.06
C LYS A 138 28.00 -13.56 22.39
N ASP A 139 27.18 -14.55 22.09
CA ASP A 139 27.56 -15.78 21.41
C ASP A 139 27.39 -15.62 19.90
N ASN A 140 28.47 -15.09 19.34
CA ASN A 140 29.02 -15.40 18.03
C ASN A 140 28.08 -15.19 16.84
N VAL A 141 28.12 -13.95 16.33
CA VAL A 141 27.73 -13.60 14.95
C VAL A 141 28.24 -14.64 13.92
N LEU A 142 29.42 -15.24 14.16
CA LEU A 142 29.98 -16.31 13.31
C LEU A 142 29.16 -17.60 13.30
N SER A 143 28.57 -18.01 14.43
CA SER A 143 27.72 -19.21 14.47
C SER A 143 26.41 -18.97 13.74
N GLN A 144 25.85 -17.76 13.86
CA GLN A 144 24.65 -17.34 13.14
C GLN A 144 24.91 -17.28 11.61
N ILE A 145 26.04 -16.72 11.19
CA ILE A 145 26.45 -16.73 9.77
C ILE A 145 26.70 -18.16 9.28
N SER A 146 27.37 -19.01 10.08
CA SER A 146 27.59 -20.41 9.70
C SER A 146 26.30 -21.20 9.57
N ALA A 147 25.30 -20.94 10.41
CA ALA A 147 24.01 -21.60 10.33
C ALA A 147 23.27 -21.17 9.05
N LEU A 148 23.26 -19.87 8.74
CA LEU A 148 22.69 -19.35 7.50
C LEU A 148 23.41 -19.90 6.25
N LEU A 149 24.74 -19.93 6.24
CA LEU A 149 25.47 -20.49 5.10
C LEU A 149 25.14 -21.97 4.86
N LYS A 150 24.95 -22.77 5.92
CA LYS A 150 24.53 -24.17 5.80
C LYS A 150 23.12 -24.32 5.24
N THR A 151 22.17 -23.49 5.65
CA THR A 151 20.80 -23.55 5.10
C THR A 151 20.76 -23.15 3.63
N TYR A 152 21.58 -22.18 3.21
CA TYR A 152 21.71 -21.78 1.81
C TYR A 152 22.48 -22.80 0.95
N ALA A 153 23.47 -23.50 1.52
CA ALA A 153 24.26 -24.50 0.79
C ALA A 153 23.42 -25.70 0.34
N LEU A 154 22.48 -26.17 1.17
CA LEU A 154 21.59 -27.29 0.82
C LEU A 154 20.73 -26.99 -0.42
N ASN A 155 20.31 -25.74 -0.60
CA ASN A 155 19.54 -25.31 -1.78
C ASN A 155 20.40 -25.10 -3.03
N PHE A 156 21.72 -25.00 -2.88
CA PHE A 156 22.66 -24.81 -3.99
C PHE A 156 23.01 -26.14 -4.67
N GLU A 157 23.13 -27.22 -3.90
CA GLU A 157 23.43 -28.56 -4.45
C GLU A 157 22.25 -29.12 -5.26
N VAL A 158 21.01 -28.86 -4.86
CA VAL A 158 19.81 -29.31 -5.61
C VAL A 158 19.70 -28.64 -6.99
N LYS A 159 20.25 -27.43 -7.15
CA LYS A 159 20.20 -26.68 -8.43
C LYS A 159 21.35 -27.03 -9.39
N ALA A 160 22.32 -27.84 -8.95
CA ALA A 160 23.49 -28.20 -9.75
C ALA A 160 23.32 -29.52 -10.54
N GLU A 161 22.25 -30.28 -10.31
CA GLU A 161 21.99 -31.57 -10.98
C GLU A 161 20.81 -31.54 -11.98
N SER A 162 20.61 -30.42 -12.69
CA SER A 162 19.70 -30.36 -13.86
C SER A 162 20.43 -29.96 -15.14
#